data_AF-M3EFX3-F1
#
_entry.id   AF-M3EFX3-F1
#
_cell.length_a   1.000
_cell.length_b   1.000
_cell.length_c   1.000
_cell.angle_alpha   90.00
_cell.angle_beta   90.00
_cell.angle_gamma   90.00
#
_symmetry.space_group_name_H-M   'P 1'
#
loop_
_entity.id
_entity.type
_entity.pdbx_description
1 polymer ?
#
loop_
_entity_poly.entity_id
_entity_poly.type
_entity_poly.pdbx_seq_one_letter_code
_entity_poly.pdbx_strand_id
1 'polypeptide(L)'
;MIDISREFQTSLGIENRLFNRFSQNEVQEMLENSGIFRVLQARGYKDYGIFLDGISDMDNRIYIKNPSDEILVHMRLKFSDFQFKKLDQSYKLVYIDWLLTQNLKMKHMRAKKKLFQGQEYPGLSLMNEITGFIRILATKLGAYGAFNIPEYFHDAVLFHKSFQFVDPEKEGKFRAILYSFKRTNLRELSEQIHNEKICEASTKKLYVWKYGEMVSCINGYFESALFDEEYYKKVEKIVSETRYLRKT
;
A
#
# COMPACT_ATOMS: atom_id res chain seq x y z
N MET A 1 10.64 -28.97 0.85
CA MET A 1 9.73 -29.22 1.97
C MET A 1 8.33 -29.21 1.39
N ILE A 2 7.65 -30.35 1.37
CA ILE A 2 6.27 -30.44 0.91
C ILE A 2 5.41 -29.77 1.98
N ASP A 3 4.56 -28.82 1.59
CA ASP A 3 3.69 -28.11 2.51
C ASP A 3 2.49 -28.98 2.87
N ILE A 4 2.69 -29.79 3.92
CA ILE A 4 1.75 -30.79 4.42
C ILE A 4 0.47 -30.13 4.96
N SER A 5 0.48 -28.81 5.23
CA SER A 5 -0.68 -28.10 5.77
C SER A 5 -1.86 -28.03 4.80
N ARG A 6 -1.60 -27.99 3.48
CA ARG A 6 -2.63 -27.99 2.44
C ARG A 6 -3.41 -29.31 2.36
N GLU A 7 -2.76 -30.45 2.57
CA GLU A 7 -3.42 -31.76 2.51
C GLU A 7 -4.34 -32.01 3.72
N PHE A 8 -4.02 -31.44 4.89
CA PHE A 8 -4.89 -31.52 6.07
C PHE A 8 -6.11 -30.59 6.01
N GLN A 9 -6.03 -29.46 5.29
CA GLN A 9 -7.18 -28.55 5.14
C GLN A 9 -8.33 -29.19 4.34
N THR A 10 -8.03 -30.08 3.39
CA THR A 10 -9.06 -30.75 2.57
C THR A 10 -9.85 -31.84 3.30
N SER A 11 -9.37 -32.36 4.43
CA SER A 11 -10.01 -33.48 5.14
C SER A 11 -10.81 -33.07 6.39
N LEU A 12 -10.63 -31.85 6.91
CA LEU A 12 -11.25 -31.40 8.17
C LEU A 12 -12.29 -30.28 8.03
N GLY A 13 -12.53 -29.75 6.82
CA GLY A 13 -13.59 -28.75 6.60
C GLY A 13 -13.35 -27.42 7.32
N ILE A 14 -12.11 -27.09 7.67
CA ILE A 14 -11.75 -25.82 8.31
C ILE A 14 -11.83 -24.73 7.24
N GLU A 15 -12.83 -23.86 7.35
CA GLU A 15 -12.98 -22.69 6.49
C GLU A 15 -11.77 -21.76 6.65
N ASN A 16 -11.15 -21.33 5.55
CA ASN A 16 -10.08 -20.34 5.59
C ASN A 16 -10.63 -19.01 6.10
N ARG A 17 -10.08 -18.53 7.22
CA ARG A 17 -10.47 -17.26 7.86
C ARG A 17 -9.34 -16.25 7.81
N LEU A 18 -9.68 -14.99 7.57
CA LEU A 18 -8.73 -13.90 7.65
C LEU A 18 -8.42 -13.60 9.13
N PHE A 19 -7.14 -13.64 9.50
CA PHE A 19 -6.64 -13.49 10.88
C PHE A 19 -7.30 -14.45 11.87
N ASN A 20 -7.68 -15.65 11.43
CA ASN A 20 -8.46 -16.62 12.20
C ASN A 20 -9.78 -16.07 12.80
N ARG A 21 -10.26 -14.93 12.29
CA ARG A 21 -11.40 -14.18 12.86
C ARG A 21 -12.54 -14.05 11.86
N PHE A 22 -12.25 -13.54 10.66
CA PHE A 22 -13.28 -13.19 9.69
C PHE A 22 -13.46 -14.29 8.65
N SER A 23 -14.70 -14.70 8.45
CA SER A 23 -15.11 -15.60 7.37
C SER A 23 -14.95 -14.95 6.00
N GLN A 24 -15.02 -15.75 4.94
CA GLN A 24 -14.98 -15.23 3.57
C GLN A 24 -16.10 -14.23 3.28
N ASN A 25 -17.30 -14.48 3.80
CA ASN A 25 -18.46 -13.60 3.63
C ASN A 25 -18.26 -12.23 4.31
N GLU A 26 -17.71 -12.22 5.53
CA GLU A 26 -17.40 -10.95 6.22
C GLU A 26 -16.32 -10.16 5.48
N VAL A 27 -15.30 -10.84 4.94
CA VAL A 27 -14.28 -10.18 4.11
C VAL A 27 -14.89 -9.63 2.82
N GLN A 28 -15.78 -10.37 2.19
CA GLN A 28 -16.52 -9.90 1.02
C GLN A 28 -17.36 -8.66 1.34
N GLU A 29 -18.05 -8.63 2.48
CA GLU A 29 -18.81 -7.46 2.91
C GLU A 29 -17.91 -6.23 3.14
N MET A 30 -16.74 -6.41 3.77
CA MET A 30 -15.76 -5.34 3.94
C MET A 30 -15.23 -4.80 2.60
N LEU A 31 -15.01 -5.68 1.62
CA LEU A 31 -14.57 -5.33 0.27
C LEU A 31 -15.66 -4.60 -0.54
N GLU A 32 -16.92 -5.02 -0.39
CA GLU A 32 -18.08 -4.33 -0.97
C GLU A 32 -18.22 -2.92 -0.38
N ASN A 33 -18.18 -2.81 0.95
CA ASN A 33 -18.26 -1.54 1.67
C ASN A 33 -17.13 -0.57 1.32
N SER A 34 -15.96 -1.09 0.89
CA SER A 34 -14.86 -0.24 0.41
C SER A 34 -15.02 0.22 -1.04
N GLY A 35 -15.98 -0.33 -1.78
CA GLY A 35 -16.26 -0.01 -3.18
C GLY A 35 -15.40 -0.75 -4.19
N ILE A 36 -14.61 -1.77 -3.78
CA ILE A 36 -13.67 -2.46 -4.67
C ILE A 36 -14.38 -3.09 -5.87
N PHE A 37 -15.55 -3.69 -5.63
CA PHE A 37 -16.34 -4.40 -6.62
C PHE A 37 -16.95 -3.47 -7.67
N ARG A 38 -17.40 -2.28 -7.25
CA ARG A 38 -17.85 -1.23 -8.18
C ARG A 38 -16.75 -0.86 -9.18
N VAL A 39 -15.51 -0.74 -8.73
CA VAL A 39 -14.39 -0.41 -9.63
C VAL A 39 -14.06 -1.59 -10.54
N LEU A 40 -14.06 -2.83 -10.04
CA LEU A 40 -13.88 -4.02 -10.88
C LEU A 40 -14.93 -4.10 -11.99
N GLN A 41 -16.21 -3.87 -11.64
CA GLN A 41 -17.32 -3.84 -12.61
C GLN A 41 -17.13 -2.74 -13.65
N ALA A 42 -16.73 -1.54 -13.25
CA ALA A 42 -16.45 -0.43 -14.17
C ALA A 42 -15.26 -0.72 -15.11
N ARG A 43 -14.33 -1.60 -14.71
CA ARG A 43 -13.25 -2.13 -15.56
C ARG A 43 -13.67 -3.34 -16.40
N GLY A 44 -14.92 -3.74 -16.30
CA GLY A 44 -15.55 -4.80 -17.09
C GLY A 44 -15.42 -6.19 -16.49
N TYR A 45 -14.93 -6.34 -15.25
CA TYR A 45 -14.92 -7.63 -14.56
C TYR A 45 -16.29 -7.87 -13.91
N LYS A 46 -17.06 -8.79 -14.48
CA LYS A 46 -18.41 -9.13 -14.02
C LYS A 46 -18.42 -10.34 -13.07
N ASP A 47 -17.49 -11.25 -13.30
CA ASP A 47 -17.35 -12.49 -12.57
C ASP A 47 -15.95 -12.54 -11.95
N TYR A 48 -15.88 -12.83 -10.66
CA TYR A 48 -14.64 -13.04 -9.92
C TYR A 48 -14.93 -13.79 -8.61
N GLY A 49 -13.95 -14.55 -8.14
CA GLY A 49 -13.98 -15.23 -6.85
C GLY A 49 -13.08 -14.53 -5.83
N ILE A 50 -13.47 -14.57 -4.56
CA ILE A 50 -12.68 -14.12 -3.42
C ILE A 50 -12.16 -15.35 -2.71
N PHE A 51 -10.87 -15.39 -2.44
CA PHE A 51 -10.23 -16.52 -1.78
C PHE A 51 -9.38 -16.03 -0.63
N LEU A 52 -9.51 -16.70 0.50
CA LEU A 52 -8.70 -16.47 1.68
C LEU A 52 -7.68 -17.60 1.84
N ASP A 53 -6.47 -17.21 2.22
CA ASP A 53 -5.42 -18.12 2.65
C ASP A 53 -4.81 -17.52 3.92
N GLY A 54 -5.41 -17.89 5.06
CA GLY A 54 -5.02 -17.42 6.39
C GLY A 54 -4.38 -18.57 7.15
N ILE A 55 -3.04 -18.61 7.16
CA ILE A 55 -2.27 -19.66 7.85
C ILE A 55 -2.03 -19.26 9.32
N SER A 56 -1.84 -17.97 9.57
CA SER A 56 -1.63 -17.38 10.90
C SER A 56 -1.88 -15.88 10.84
N ASP A 57 -1.88 -15.18 11.97
CA ASP A 57 -1.97 -13.71 12.00
C ASP A 57 -0.81 -12.99 11.27
N MET A 58 0.29 -13.72 11.00
CA MET A 58 1.49 -13.20 10.35
C MET A 58 1.56 -13.48 8.84
N ASP A 59 0.67 -14.31 8.30
CA ASP A 59 0.55 -14.55 6.85
C ASP A 59 -0.92 -14.76 6.50
N ASN A 60 -1.58 -13.65 6.14
CA ASN A 60 -2.97 -13.64 5.71
C ASN A 60 -3.06 -13.11 4.30
N ARG A 61 -3.66 -13.90 3.40
CA ARG A 61 -3.75 -13.53 2.00
C ARG A 61 -5.19 -13.46 1.56
N ILE A 62 -5.46 -12.43 0.77
CA ILE A 62 -6.73 -12.23 0.10
C ILE A 62 -6.43 -12.18 -1.38
N TYR A 63 -7.14 -13.01 -2.13
CA TYR A 63 -7.08 -13.02 -3.59
C TYR A 63 -8.46 -12.66 -4.15
N ILE A 64 -8.47 -11.78 -5.15
CA ILE A 64 -9.60 -11.64 -6.07
C ILE A 64 -9.10 -12.17 -7.41
N LYS A 65 -9.74 -13.21 -7.92
CA LYS A 65 -9.36 -13.88 -9.17
C LYS A 65 -10.51 -13.89 -10.16
N ASN A 66 -10.19 -13.88 -11.45
CA ASN A 66 -11.19 -14.08 -12.49
C ASN A 66 -11.56 -15.58 -12.66
N PRO A 67 -12.56 -15.93 -13.51
CA PRO A 67 -12.95 -17.33 -13.72
C PRO A 67 -11.86 -18.23 -14.34
N SER A 68 -10.79 -17.64 -14.89
CA SER A 68 -9.62 -18.35 -15.42
C SER A 68 -8.52 -18.52 -14.36
N ASP A 69 -8.83 -18.29 -13.08
CA ASP A 69 -7.90 -18.30 -11.93
C ASP A 69 -6.75 -17.28 -12.02
N GLU A 70 -6.85 -16.29 -12.90
CA GLU A 70 -5.86 -15.21 -12.98
C GLU A 70 -6.11 -14.18 -11.86
N ILE A 71 -5.04 -13.72 -11.21
CA ILE A 71 -5.09 -12.80 -10.07
C ILE A 71 -5.39 -11.37 -10.56
N LEU A 72 -6.44 -10.76 -10.03
CA LEU A 72 -6.77 -9.35 -10.23
C LEU A 72 -6.28 -8.50 -9.07
N VAL A 73 -6.44 -9.01 -7.84
CA VAL A 73 -5.97 -8.39 -6.61
C VAL A 73 -5.34 -9.46 -5.73
N HIS A 74 -4.17 -9.17 -5.18
CA HIS A 74 -3.57 -9.98 -4.11
C HIS A 74 -3.05 -9.06 -3.01
N MET A 75 -3.53 -9.29 -1.79
CA MET A 75 -3.09 -8.61 -0.58
C MET A 75 -2.47 -9.64 0.36
N ARG A 76 -1.25 -9.40 0.83
CA ARG A 76 -0.66 -10.12 1.96
C ARG A 76 -0.59 -9.20 3.16
N LEU A 77 -1.29 -9.57 4.22
CA LEU A 77 -1.49 -8.77 5.41
C LEU A 77 -0.93 -9.49 6.64
N LYS A 78 -0.41 -8.70 7.59
CA LYS A 78 0.00 -9.18 8.92
C LYS A 78 -0.69 -8.36 9.99
N PHE A 79 -0.91 -8.94 11.17
CA PHE A 79 -1.44 -8.22 12.32
C PHE A 79 -0.52 -8.44 13.51
N SER A 80 0.27 -7.43 13.85
CA SER A 80 1.29 -7.55 14.89
C SER A 80 1.55 -6.23 15.60
N ASP A 81 2.30 -6.30 16.69
CA ASP A 81 2.77 -5.15 17.45
C ASP A 81 3.94 -4.47 16.73
N PHE A 82 3.86 -3.15 16.60
CA PHE A 82 4.91 -2.31 16.05
C PHE A 82 5.37 -1.29 17.07
N GLN A 83 6.67 -1.28 17.32
CA GLN A 83 7.32 -0.28 18.15
C GLN A 83 7.95 0.78 17.26
N PHE A 84 7.53 2.03 17.45
CA PHE A 84 8.11 3.18 16.75
C PHE A 84 9.19 3.80 17.62
N LYS A 85 10.30 4.26 17.03
CA LYS A 85 11.42 4.85 17.77
C LYS A 85 11.03 6.02 18.70
N LYS A 86 9.97 6.76 18.34
CA LYS A 86 9.47 7.92 19.09
C LYS A 86 8.57 7.52 20.27
N LEU A 87 8.10 6.27 20.32
CA LEU A 87 7.08 5.82 21.26
C LEU A 87 7.64 4.70 22.14
N ASP A 88 7.38 4.80 23.45
CA ASP A 88 7.89 3.86 24.45
C ASP A 88 7.10 2.53 24.51
N GLN A 89 6.04 2.40 23.72
CA GLN A 89 5.21 1.20 23.66
C GLN A 89 4.94 0.77 22.22
N SER A 90 4.57 -0.50 22.08
CA SER A 90 4.16 -1.08 20.81
C SER A 90 2.67 -0.92 20.57
N TYR A 91 2.28 -0.82 19.30
CA TYR A 91 0.89 -0.68 18.88
C TYR A 91 0.53 -1.77 17.88
N LYS A 92 -0.64 -2.38 18.07
CA LYS A 92 -1.20 -3.36 17.12
C LYS A 92 -1.59 -2.66 15.82
N LEU A 93 -0.98 -3.06 14.71
CA LEU A 93 -1.26 -2.52 13.37
C LEU A 93 -1.48 -3.62 12.35
N VAL A 94 -2.23 -3.30 11.30
CA VAL A 94 -2.32 -4.13 10.08
C VAL A 94 -1.16 -3.75 9.16
N TYR A 95 -0.24 -4.69 8.92
CA TYR A 95 0.82 -4.54 7.93
C TYR A 95 0.31 -4.89 6.54
N ILE A 96 0.55 -4.03 5.57
CA ILE A 96 0.44 -4.37 4.14
C ILE A 96 1.83 -4.81 3.67
N ASP A 97 2.08 -6.11 3.70
CA ASP A 97 3.37 -6.73 3.32
C ASP A 97 3.51 -6.86 1.80
N TRP A 98 2.38 -7.09 1.11
CA TRP A 98 2.33 -7.17 -0.34
C TRP A 98 0.99 -6.66 -0.86
N LEU A 99 1.04 -5.93 -1.97
CA LEU A 99 -0.15 -5.50 -2.69
C LEU A 99 0.06 -5.57 -4.21
N LEU A 100 -0.79 -6.32 -4.88
CA LEU A 100 -0.84 -6.43 -6.33
C LEU A 100 -2.24 -6.07 -6.83
N THR A 101 -2.30 -5.25 -7.88
CA THR A 101 -3.53 -4.99 -8.62
C THR A 101 -3.24 -5.06 -10.12
N GLN A 102 -4.03 -5.84 -10.87
CA GLN A 102 -3.75 -6.14 -12.28
C GLN A 102 -5.01 -6.01 -13.13
N ASN A 103 -4.96 -5.18 -14.15
CA ASN A 103 -5.98 -5.05 -15.17
C ASN A 103 -5.60 -5.89 -16.40
N LEU A 104 -5.83 -7.19 -16.29
CA LEU A 104 -5.59 -8.20 -17.34
C LEU A 104 -6.38 -7.94 -18.63
N LYS A 105 -7.50 -7.21 -18.59
CA LYS A 105 -8.22 -6.82 -19.82
C LYS A 105 -7.44 -5.84 -20.69
N MET A 106 -6.45 -5.17 -20.11
CA MET A 106 -5.55 -4.25 -20.82
C MET A 106 -4.27 -4.93 -21.33
N LYS A 107 -4.13 -6.26 -21.20
CA LYS A 107 -2.93 -7.01 -21.62
C LYS A 107 -2.51 -6.77 -23.08
N HIS A 108 -3.50 -6.54 -23.94
CA HIS A 108 -3.29 -6.34 -25.39
C HIS A 108 -3.33 -4.87 -25.82
N MET A 109 -3.38 -3.91 -24.89
CA MET A 109 -3.36 -2.50 -25.28
C MET A 109 -2.03 -2.16 -25.95
N ARG A 110 -2.08 -1.94 -27.27
CA ARG A 110 -0.94 -1.63 -28.16
C ARG A 110 -0.17 -0.35 -27.83
N ALA A 111 -0.57 0.42 -26.83
CA ALA A 111 0.20 1.56 -26.37
C ALA A 111 0.99 1.14 -25.13
N LYS A 112 2.31 1.05 -25.26
CA LYS A 112 3.30 1.09 -24.16
C LYS A 112 3.10 2.36 -23.31
N LYS A 113 1.98 2.49 -22.58
CA LYS A 113 1.96 3.34 -21.40
C LYS A 113 2.90 2.65 -20.44
N LYS A 114 4.14 3.14 -20.38
CA LYS A 114 5.26 2.53 -19.63
C LYS A 114 4.76 2.04 -18.29
N LEU A 115 4.77 0.74 -18.01
CA LEU A 115 4.34 0.23 -16.71
C LEU A 115 5.18 0.85 -15.59
N PHE A 116 4.66 0.89 -14.37
CA PHE A 116 5.52 1.28 -13.26
C PHE A 116 6.53 0.15 -13.05
N GLN A 117 7.69 0.47 -12.45
CA GLN A 117 8.62 -0.59 -12.08
C GLN A 117 7.94 -1.61 -11.16
N GLY A 118 8.18 -2.89 -11.39
CA GLY A 118 7.51 -3.99 -10.69
C GLY A 118 6.13 -4.37 -11.24
N GLN A 119 5.55 -3.64 -12.20
CA GLN A 119 4.27 -3.99 -12.80
C GLN A 119 4.42 -4.84 -14.07
N GLU A 120 3.75 -5.99 -14.11
CA GLU A 120 3.56 -6.80 -15.33
C GLU A 120 2.36 -6.33 -16.17
N TYR A 121 1.32 -5.82 -15.51
CA TYR A 121 0.10 -5.30 -16.15
C TYR A 121 -0.27 -3.93 -15.58
N PRO A 122 -1.04 -3.11 -16.31
CA PRO A 122 -1.58 -1.88 -15.76
C PRO A 122 -2.40 -2.16 -14.49
N GLY A 123 -2.26 -1.31 -13.46
CA GLY A 123 -3.07 -1.45 -12.24
C GLY A 123 -4.56 -1.15 -12.45
N LEU A 124 -5.40 -1.67 -11.55
CA LEU A 124 -6.86 -1.47 -11.58
C LEU A 124 -7.30 -0.08 -11.08
N SER A 125 -6.35 0.70 -10.54
CA SER A 125 -6.60 1.99 -9.88
C SER A 125 -7.50 1.88 -8.63
N LEU A 126 -7.29 0.83 -7.83
CA LEU A 126 -8.08 0.47 -6.64
C LEU A 126 -7.55 1.05 -5.32
N MET A 127 -6.61 2.01 -5.36
CA MET A 127 -5.88 2.36 -4.14
C MET A 127 -6.77 2.99 -3.07
N ASN A 128 -7.77 3.78 -3.47
CA ASN A 128 -8.70 4.38 -2.52
C ASN A 128 -9.55 3.28 -1.85
N GLU A 129 -10.02 2.31 -2.63
CA GLU A 129 -10.86 1.20 -2.18
C GLU A 129 -10.07 0.21 -1.31
N ILE A 130 -8.80 -0.03 -1.64
CA ILE A 130 -7.89 -0.85 -0.83
C ILE A 130 -7.62 -0.18 0.51
N THR A 131 -7.27 1.10 0.53
CA THR A 131 -7.03 1.81 1.79
C THR A 131 -8.31 1.93 2.63
N GLY A 132 -9.47 2.07 2.00
CA GLY A 132 -10.78 1.98 2.66
C GLY A 132 -11.03 0.62 3.31
N PHE A 133 -10.80 -0.47 2.56
CA PHE A 133 -10.91 -1.84 3.08
C PHE A 133 -9.97 -2.06 4.28
N ILE A 134 -8.71 -1.65 4.17
CA ILE A 134 -7.72 -1.80 5.25
C ILE A 134 -8.14 -1.02 6.49
N ARG A 135 -8.73 0.18 6.35
CA ARG A 135 -9.25 0.95 7.49
C ARG A 135 -10.44 0.25 8.17
N ILE A 136 -11.37 -0.31 7.40
CA ILE A 136 -12.50 -1.09 7.94
C ILE A 136 -11.98 -2.31 8.71
N LEU A 137 -11.06 -3.05 8.10
CA LEU A 137 -10.44 -4.25 8.68
C LEU A 137 -9.66 -3.93 9.97
N ALA A 138 -8.81 -2.91 9.94
CA ALA A 138 -8.04 -2.48 11.10
C ALA A 138 -8.95 -2.03 12.25
N THR A 139 -10.06 -1.32 11.95
CA THR A 139 -11.08 -0.96 12.95
C THR A 139 -11.70 -2.21 13.59
N LYS A 140 -12.14 -3.19 12.78
CA LYS A 140 -12.72 -4.44 13.26
C LYS A 140 -11.74 -5.31 14.06
N LEU A 141 -10.45 -5.21 13.78
CA LEU A 141 -9.39 -5.89 14.53
C LEU A 141 -9.05 -5.22 15.88
N GLY A 142 -9.53 -3.99 16.11
CA GLY A 142 -9.09 -3.17 17.24
C GLY A 142 -7.65 -2.67 17.08
N ALA A 143 -7.17 -2.55 15.84
CA ALA A 143 -5.85 -2.02 15.53
C ALA A 143 -5.83 -0.49 15.66
N TYR A 144 -4.66 0.07 15.96
CA TYR A 144 -4.46 1.53 16.02
C TYR A 144 -4.39 2.17 14.62
N GLY A 145 -4.19 1.35 13.59
CA GLY A 145 -4.01 1.78 12.23
C GLY A 145 -3.49 0.67 11.32
N ALA A 146 -2.97 1.08 10.19
CA ALA A 146 -2.26 0.24 9.24
C ALA A 146 -0.91 0.85 8.90
N PHE A 147 0.05 0.03 8.47
CA PHE A 147 1.34 0.52 8.00
C PHE A 147 1.80 -0.26 6.78
N ASN A 148 2.72 0.35 6.03
CA ASN A 148 3.38 -0.27 4.89
C ASN A 148 4.78 0.32 4.69
N ILE A 149 5.59 -0.33 3.85
CA ILE A 149 6.91 0.14 3.45
C ILE A 149 6.94 0.12 1.91
N PRO A 150 6.60 1.24 1.24
CA PRO A 150 6.53 1.28 -0.22
C PRO A 150 7.92 1.09 -0.84
N GLU A 151 8.08 0.04 -1.64
CA GLU A 151 9.33 -0.30 -2.32
C GLU A 151 9.70 0.77 -3.36
N TYR A 152 8.72 1.26 -4.12
CA TYR A 152 8.93 2.27 -5.16
C TYR A 152 8.31 3.64 -4.80
N PHE A 153 8.84 4.70 -5.41
CA PHE A 153 8.32 6.06 -5.23
C PHE A 153 6.83 6.18 -5.60
N HIS A 154 6.39 5.55 -6.69
CA HIS A 154 4.99 5.62 -7.09
C HIS A 154 4.05 4.93 -6.10
N ASP A 155 4.49 3.86 -5.43
CA ASP A 155 3.71 3.23 -4.36
C ASP A 155 3.51 4.22 -3.22
N ALA A 156 4.57 4.90 -2.79
CA ALA A 156 4.47 5.92 -1.76
C ALA A 156 3.46 7.02 -2.12
N VAL A 157 3.48 7.51 -3.37
CA VAL A 157 2.49 8.50 -3.85
C VAL A 157 1.06 7.96 -3.81
N LEU A 158 0.86 6.70 -4.18
CA LEU A 158 -0.45 6.08 -4.15
C LEU A 158 -0.98 5.93 -2.71
N PHE A 159 -0.13 5.54 -1.76
CA PHE A 159 -0.48 5.43 -0.35
C PHE A 159 -0.62 6.79 0.37
N HIS A 160 0.11 7.82 -0.08
CA HIS A 160 0.22 9.12 0.61
C HIS A 160 -1.11 9.84 0.85
N LYS A 161 -2.17 9.50 0.11
CA LYS A 161 -3.51 10.04 0.35
C LYS A 161 -4.05 9.71 1.74
N SER A 162 -3.69 8.56 2.28
CA SER A 162 -4.23 8.03 3.55
C SER A 162 -3.14 7.67 4.55
N PHE A 163 -1.87 7.72 4.13
CA PHE A 163 -0.71 7.33 4.91
C PHE A 163 0.34 8.44 4.91
N GLN A 164 1.10 8.56 6.00
CA GLN A 164 2.20 9.52 6.13
C GLN A 164 3.48 8.78 6.54
N PHE A 165 4.65 9.23 6.06
CA PHE A 165 5.91 8.67 6.53
C PHE A 165 6.12 9.00 8.00
N VAL A 166 6.56 8.01 8.79
CA VAL A 166 6.83 8.20 10.22
C VAL A 166 8.04 9.10 10.44
N ASP A 167 9.05 9.01 9.58
CA ASP A 167 10.21 9.90 9.61
C ASP A 167 9.86 11.26 8.98
N PRO A 168 9.86 12.37 9.75
CA PRO A 168 9.56 13.71 9.22
C PRO A 168 10.58 14.17 8.17
N GLU A 169 11.83 13.72 8.23
CA GLU A 169 12.82 14.08 7.21
C GLU A 169 12.47 13.44 5.86
N LYS A 170 12.08 12.17 5.89
CA LYS A 170 11.60 11.44 4.72
C LYS A 170 10.31 12.04 4.16
N GLU A 171 9.33 12.31 5.01
CA GLU A 171 8.06 12.96 4.62
C GLU A 171 8.32 14.32 3.96
N GLY A 172 9.16 15.15 4.59
CA GLY A 172 9.52 16.48 4.09
C GLY A 172 10.18 16.42 2.70
N LYS A 173 11.18 15.55 2.52
CA LYS A 173 11.85 15.35 1.22
C LYS A 173 10.90 14.81 0.16
N PHE A 174 10.05 13.86 0.53
CA PHE A 174 9.04 13.29 -0.36
C PHE A 174 8.05 14.36 -0.84
N ARG A 175 7.49 15.17 0.08
CA ARG A 175 6.60 16.29 -0.26
C ARG A 175 7.32 17.37 -1.10
N ALA A 176 8.59 17.66 -0.80
CA ALA A 176 9.40 18.60 -1.59
C ALA A 176 9.61 18.14 -3.05
N ILE A 177 9.76 16.83 -3.28
CA ILE A 177 9.78 16.27 -4.64
C ILE A 177 8.44 16.46 -5.34
N LEU A 178 7.34 16.10 -4.69
CA LEU A 178 6.00 16.28 -5.25
C LEU A 178 5.72 17.74 -5.61
N TYR A 179 6.13 18.67 -4.74
CA TYR A 179 6.03 20.10 -4.98
C TYR A 179 6.87 20.54 -6.19
N SER A 180 8.13 20.10 -6.27
CA SER A 180 9.06 20.45 -7.35
C SER A 180 8.59 19.94 -8.72
N PHE A 181 7.84 18.83 -8.75
CA PHE A 181 7.38 18.18 -9.97
C PHE A 181 5.85 18.10 -10.07
N LYS A 182 5.12 19.05 -9.50
CA LYS A 182 3.64 19.05 -9.45
C LYS A 182 2.92 19.00 -10.80
N ARG A 183 3.63 19.32 -11.91
CA ARG A 183 3.12 19.26 -13.29
C ARG A 183 3.63 18.05 -14.08
N THR A 184 4.46 17.21 -13.48
CA THR A 184 5.02 16.01 -14.10
C THR A 184 4.10 14.82 -13.83
N ASN A 185 3.90 13.97 -14.85
CA ASN A 185 3.16 12.73 -14.68
C ASN A 185 3.90 11.81 -13.68
N LEU A 186 3.17 11.23 -12.72
CA LEU A 186 3.73 10.31 -11.72
C LEU A 186 4.58 9.18 -12.34
N ARG A 187 4.14 8.64 -13.47
CA ARG A 187 4.84 7.57 -14.20
C ARG A 187 6.19 8.01 -14.74
N GLU A 188 6.24 9.21 -15.31
CA GLU A 188 7.49 9.82 -15.77
C GLU A 188 8.41 10.13 -14.58
N LEU A 189 7.88 10.73 -13.52
CA LEU A 189 8.66 11.10 -12.33
C LEU A 189 9.23 9.87 -11.63
N SER A 190 8.44 8.82 -11.45
CA SER A 190 8.91 7.56 -10.84
C SER A 190 10.01 6.91 -11.68
N GLU A 191 9.91 6.95 -13.01
CA GLU A 191 10.97 6.46 -13.90
C GLU A 191 12.23 7.32 -13.80
N GLN A 192 12.10 8.65 -13.71
CA GLN A 192 13.23 9.57 -13.53
C GLN A 192 13.95 9.34 -12.19
N ILE A 193 13.20 9.14 -11.11
CA ILE A 193 13.78 8.82 -9.79
C ILE A 193 14.49 7.47 -9.81
N HIS A 194 13.86 6.45 -10.40
CA HIS A 194 14.47 5.12 -10.50
C HIS A 194 15.77 5.12 -11.32
N ASN A 195 15.82 5.91 -12.39
CA ASN A 195 17.01 6.07 -13.22
C ASN A 195 17.96 7.17 -12.72
N GLU A 196 17.83 7.61 -11.46
CA GLU A 196 18.77 8.54 -10.82
C GLU A 196 18.93 9.87 -11.59
N LYS A 197 17.81 10.38 -12.15
CA LYS A 197 17.79 11.62 -12.95
C LYS A 197 17.38 12.86 -12.17
N ILE A 198 17.21 12.77 -10.86
CA ILE A 198 16.74 13.86 -10.01
C ILE A 198 17.82 14.20 -8.98
N CYS A 199 18.12 15.48 -8.79
CA CYS A 199 19.03 15.94 -7.75
C CYS A 199 18.46 17.12 -6.96
N GLU A 200 18.98 17.33 -5.76
CA GLU A 200 18.67 18.50 -4.94
C GLU A 200 19.29 19.76 -5.58
N ALA A 201 18.51 20.83 -5.67
CA ALA A 201 18.87 22.02 -6.42
C ALA A 201 20.09 22.77 -5.85
N SER A 202 20.16 22.88 -4.53
CA SER A 202 21.18 23.60 -3.76
C SER A 202 22.51 22.83 -3.72
N THR A 203 22.46 21.55 -3.39
CA THR A 203 23.65 20.72 -3.15
C THR A 203 24.12 19.96 -4.39
N LYS A 204 23.28 19.87 -5.43
CA LYS A 204 23.45 19.00 -6.61
C LYS A 204 23.57 17.51 -6.27
N LYS A 205 23.33 17.12 -5.02
CA LYS A 205 23.37 15.72 -4.61
C LYS A 205 22.24 14.96 -5.27
N LEU A 206 22.58 13.77 -5.77
CA LEU A 206 21.62 12.86 -6.37
C LEU A 206 20.52 12.49 -5.36
N TYR A 207 19.27 12.53 -5.80
CA TYR A 207 18.17 11.93 -5.06
C TYR A 207 18.04 10.46 -5.42
N VAL A 208 18.23 9.60 -4.43
CA VAL A 208 18.03 8.15 -4.54
C VAL A 208 16.82 7.79 -3.67
N TRP A 209 15.85 7.10 -4.27
CA TRP A 209 14.72 6.57 -3.51
C TRP A 209 15.23 5.57 -2.48
N LYS A 210 14.92 5.82 -1.22
CA LYS A 210 14.97 4.83 -0.15
C LYS A 210 13.54 4.59 0.25
N TYR A 211 13.16 3.37 0.60
CA TYR A 211 11.85 3.10 1.21
C TYR A 211 11.82 3.59 2.67
N GLY A 212 10.69 3.49 3.35
CA GLY A 212 10.54 3.84 4.77
C GLY A 212 9.11 3.64 5.25
N GLU A 213 8.89 3.66 6.55
CA GLU A 213 7.60 3.31 7.14
C GLU A 213 6.58 4.41 6.89
N MET A 214 5.43 4.03 6.34
CA MET A 214 4.25 4.87 6.23
C MET A 214 3.13 4.29 7.10
N VAL A 215 2.38 5.16 7.79
CA VAL A 215 1.31 4.77 8.70
C VAL A 215 0.02 5.51 8.35
N SER A 216 -1.11 4.79 8.38
CA SER A 216 -2.46 5.35 8.42
C SER A 216 -3.02 5.13 9.82
N CYS A 217 -3.34 6.21 10.53
CA CYS A 217 -3.90 6.14 11.87
C CYS A 217 -5.42 6.04 11.83
N ILE A 218 -5.97 5.26 12.75
CA ILE A 218 -7.41 5.18 13.06
C ILE A 218 -7.66 5.75 14.45
N ASN A 219 -6.72 5.56 15.37
CA ASN A 219 -6.79 6.09 16.72
C ASN A 219 -6.12 7.48 16.80
N GLY A 220 -6.86 8.49 17.26
CA GLY A 220 -6.39 9.87 17.32
C GLY A 220 -5.28 10.15 18.34
N TYR A 221 -5.22 9.38 19.44
CA TYR A 221 -4.10 9.49 20.40
C TYR A 221 -2.79 9.00 19.77
N PHE A 222 -2.84 7.84 19.11
CA PHE A 222 -1.70 7.30 18.37
C PHE A 222 -1.26 8.22 17.22
N GLU A 223 -2.22 8.80 16.49
CA GLU A 223 -1.94 9.80 15.45
C GLU A 223 -1.21 11.01 16.02
N SER A 224 -1.73 11.59 17.11
CA SER A 224 -1.14 12.77 17.75
C SER A 224 0.24 12.49 18.34
N ALA A 225 0.49 11.26 18.80
CA ALA A 225 1.79 10.86 19.32
C ALA A 225 2.86 10.70 18.22
N LEU A 226 2.47 10.19 17.04
CA LEU A 226 3.37 10.07 15.90
C LEU A 226 3.60 11.41 15.20
N PHE A 227 2.51 12.10 14.88
CA PHE A 227 2.47 13.29 14.03
C PHE A 227 2.12 14.53 14.85
N ASP A 228 2.99 14.87 15.80
CA ASP A 228 2.85 16.07 16.63
C ASP A 228 3.30 17.36 15.92
N GLU A 229 3.26 18.46 16.66
CA GLU A 229 3.66 19.77 16.16
C GLU A 229 5.14 19.81 15.72
N GLU A 230 6.04 19.11 16.43
CA GLU A 230 7.46 19.05 16.06
C GLU A 230 7.66 18.32 14.73
N TYR A 231 6.95 17.21 14.53
CA TYR A 231 6.93 16.48 13.26
C TYR A 231 6.55 17.42 12.12
N TYR A 232 5.41 18.11 12.23
CA TYR A 232 4.93 18.98 11.15
C TYR A 232 5.85 20.19 10.92
N LYS A 233 6.37 20.83 11.97
CA LYS A 233 7.37 21.91 11.84
C LYS A 233 8.60 21.46 11.05
N LYS A 234 9.12 20.26 11.32
CA LYS A 234 10.28 19.72 10.60
C LYS A 234 9.94 19.41 9.13
N VAL A 235 8.76 18.83 8.86
CA VAL A 235 8.28 18.58 7.50
C VAL A 235 8.15 19.88 6.71
N GLU A 236 7.48 20.89 7.28
CA GLU A 236 7.26 22.19 6.64
C GLU A 236 8.57 22.91 6.34
N LYS A 237 9.49 22.92 7.31
CA LYS A 237 10.84 23.49 7.11
C LYS A 237 11.52 22.87 5.90
N ILE A 238 11.60 21.54 5.84
CA ILE A 238 12.25 20.81 4.73
C ILE A 238 11.54 21.10 3.40
N VAL A 239 10.20 21.08 3.38
CA VAL A 239 9.42 21.39 2.17
C VAL A 239 9.69 22.81 1.68
N SER A 240 9.84 23.78 2.59
CA SER A 240 10.10 25.18 2.23
C SER A 240 11.53 25.38 1.68
N GLU A 241 12.53 24.71 2.26
CA GLU A 241 13.96 24.91 2.00
C GLU A 241 14.50 24.03 0.86
N THR A 242 13.87 22.88 0.58
CA THR A 242 14.36 21.90 -0.41
C THR A 242 13.64 22.03 -1.75
N ARG A 243 14.41 22.03 -2.84
CA ARG A 243 13.90 21.95 -4.22
C ARG A 243 14.66 20.88 -4.98
N TYR A 244 13.97 20.21 -5.90
CA TYR A 244 14.55 19.19 -6.75
C TYR A 244 14.47 19.60 -8.23
N LEU A 245 15.46 19.17 -9.00
CA LEU A 245 15.53 19.43 -10.44
C LEU A 245 16.04 18.19 -11.18
N ARG A 246 15.76 18.13 -12.48
CA ARG A 246 16.30 17.09 -13.34
C ARG A 246 17.80 17.32 -13.49
N LYS A 247 18.59 16.26 -13.34
CA LYS A 247 20.01 16.25 -13.65
C LYS A 247 20.18 16.62 -15.12
N THR A 248 20.96 17.67 -15.38
CA THR A 248 21.43 18.05 -16.71
C THR A 248 22.51 17.08 -17.19
#